data_AF-A0A4T0FQG7-F1
#
_entry.id   AF-A0A4T0FQG7-F1
#
_cell.length_a   1.000
_cell.length_b   1.000
_cell.length_c   1.000
_cell.angle_alpha   90.00
_cell.angle_beta   90.00
_cell.angle_gamma   90.00
#
_symmetry.space_group_name_H-M   'P 1'
#
loop_
_entity.id
_entity.type
_entity.pdbx_description
1 polymer ?
#
loop_
_entity_poly.entity_id
_entity_poly.type
_entity_poly.pdbx_seq_one_letter_code
_entity_poly.pdbx_strand_id
1 'polypeptide(L)'
;MTSITDAEANLYDRQIRLWGLSAQNKIRSSHVVIVNALRGVACEVAKNLVLAGVGKLSLIVEDGDLNHLQVSGSTAIFIRDGDSDDALTQLKKNMSNLNPHVDIQIHTVSSYKDSVDAYKSANVVMATDLHPSSYTAIQAHLNNLTPLYAVGALGLAGYVILLNGSIDANGDQKQYKQLADVLTSKPGETARKMRDKRELLSKWRGWLLVLAWWTWLDQHNRPVTTDESDIEKFHQLILTKANEAGITQDQDMSLPFNTAEVASAIPSLNTSIAPVHATLGGFMAQDIISAISSKHPGSNAAWNWLSYDATIGAFGRFKLYLQRLYFPYHQPLQMALQRGNYAPIPTFFNDDDAQSIDVNTSATHALNIVKAGVVGIVCQGSTAEWVTLSTDEKRELTRAVRNTLNSNGYKSTPIIAGISAQSTQQAIELSKLAKEDGAQAVLSLPPTYFAASLTQSALTSFYDALATHSPLPVLIYSFPSVSNGLVLSADSIISLAQHTNIIGIKQTDHDIGKMVRLGDLHNSNFYTLAGASNYLTAALAVGAIGSITGAANYAPELVTAVQRAHDGGDTEKALQLQRKLAALEDEVGKGGIPAIKLASAVKYGYKHALPRHPVPACTDAVRASITEALKKV
;
A
#
# COMPACT_ATOMS: atom_id res chain seq x y z
N MET A 1 36.83 12.66 11.18
CA MET A 1 36.43 12.05 12.46
C MET A 1 35.74 10.74 12.16
N THR A 2 36.35 9.60 12.48
CA THR A 2 35.89 8.25 12.04
C THR A 2 35.16 7.46 13.12
N SER A 3 35.00 7.97 14.35
CA SER A 3 34.20 7.35 15.40
C SER A 3 32.86 8.07 15.56
N ILE A 4 31.76 7.30 15.46
CA ILE A 4 30.41 7.73 15.86
C ILE A 4 30.31 7.47 17.36
N THR A 5 29.80 8.42 18.14
CA THR A 5 29.55 8.21 19.58
C THR A 5 28.37 7.25 19.77
N ASP A 6 28.28 6.54 20.91
CA ASP A 6 27.18 5.59 21.15
C ASP A 6 25.78 6.25 21.06
N ALA A 7 25.68 7.52 21.44
CA ALA A 7 24.46 8.31 21.30
C ALA A 7 24.08 8.56 19.82
N GLU A 8 25.06 8.91 18.98
CA GLU A 8 24.85 9.09 17.54
C GLU A 8 24.62 7.75 16.82
N ALA A 9 25.24 6.66 17.28
CA ALA A 9 25.03 5.33 16.72
C ALA A 9 23.60 4.84 16.98
N ASN A 10 23.04 5.14 18.16
CA ASN A 10 21.64 4.87 18.48
C ASN A 10 20.68 5.78 17.70
N LEU A 11 21.02 7.07 17.51
CA LEU A 11 20.20 8.02 16.74
C LEU A 11 20.13 7.65 15.26
N TYR A 12 21.21 7.10 14.69
CA TYR A 12 21.32 6.75 13.28
C TYR A 12 21.27 5.23 12.99
N ASP A 13 20.88 4.38 13.96
CA ASP A 13 20.92 2.92 13.83
C ASP A 13 20.20 2.45 12.55
N ARG A 14 19.02 3.02 12.26
CA ARG A 14 18.25 2.69 11.05
C ARG A 14 18.99 3.05 9.76
N GLN A 15 19.62 4.22 9.70
CA GLN A 15 20.38 4.69 8.55
C GLN A 15 21.68 3.88 8.38
N ILE A 16 22.37 3.57 9.47
CA ILE A 16 23.59 2.74 9.47
C ILE A 16 23.28 1.32 8.97
N ARG A 17 22.16 0.72 9.39
CA ARG A 17 21.71 -0.59 8.87
C ARG A 17 21.38 -0.56 7.38
N LEU A 18 20.81 0.53 6.88
CA LEU A 18 20.32 0.61 5.51
C LEU A 18 21.39 1.07 4.50
N TRP A 19 22.37 1.87 4.94
CA TRP A 19 23.36 2.51 4.07
C TRP A 19 24.81 2.11 4.40
N GLY A 20 25.03 1.56 5.60
CA GLY A 20 26.36 1.26 6.13
C GLY A 20 27.01 2.46 6.81
N LEU A 21 27.95 2.18 7.72
CA LEU A 21 28.64 3.19 8.53
C LEU A 21 29.45 4.19 7.69
N SER A 22 30.07 3.72 6.59
CA SER A 22 30.84 4.58 5.68
C SER A 22 29.96 5.61 4.98
N ALA A 23 28.77 5.19 4.51
CA ALA A 23 27.80 6.09 3.91
C ALA A 23 27.28 7.12 4.93
N GLN A 24 27.01 6.69 6.17
CA GLN A 24 26.55 7.59 7.23
C GLN A 24 27.59 8.67 7.56
N ASN A 25 28.87 8.32 7.58
CA ASN A 25 29.93 9.32 7.78
C ASN A 25 29.98 10.35 6.66
N LYS A 26 29.74 9.96 5.41
CA LYS A 26 29.66 10.89 4.27
C LYS A 26 28.46 11.81 4.37
N ILE A 27 27.30 11.29 4.76
CA ILE A 27 26.08 12.08 5.03
C ILE A 27 26.37 13.14 6.11
N ARG A 28 26.99 12.74 7.22
CA ARG A 28 27.38 13.64 8.33
C ARG A 28 28.43 14.69 7.97
N SER A 29 29.23 14.45 6.93
CA SER A 29 30.20 15.44 6.44
C SER A 29 29.67 16.31 5.30
N SER A 30 28.45 16.05 4.82
CA SER A 30 27.91 16.71 3.64
C SER A 30 27.22 18.04 3.98
N HIS A 31 27.16 18.91 2.98
CA HIS A 31 26.50 20.20 2.99
C HIS A 31 25.45 20.25 1.88
N VAL A 32 24.18 20.39 2.27
CA VAL A 32 23.06 20.56 1.35
C VAL A 32 22.52 21.99 1.46
N VAL A 33 22.23 22.60 0.31
CA VAL A 33 21.60 23.93 0.25
C VAL A 33 20.19 23.79 -0.30
N ILE A 34 19.19 24.34 0.40
CA ILE A 34 17.80 24.42 -0.05
C ILE A 34 17.43 25.88 -0.30
N VAL A 35 17.12 26.21 -1.55
CA VAL A 35 16.66 27.52 -1.98
C VAL A 35 15.13 27.54 -2.03
N ASN A 36 14.54 28.66 -1.58
CA ASN A 36 13.11 28.82 -1.34
C ASN A 36 12.61 27.90 -0.21
N ALA A 37 13.29 27.97 0.93
CA ALA A 37 13.14 26.99 2.01
C ALA A 37 11.76 27.00 2.71
N LEU A 38 10.94 28.03 2.51
CA LEU A 38 9.63 28.18 3.16
C LEU A 38 8.48 27.47 2.43
N ARG A 39 8.79 26.70 1.37
CA ARG A 39 7.79 25.92 0.62
C ARG A 39 7.57 24.54 1.20
N GLY A 40 6.39 23.98 0.95
CA GLY A 40 6.00 22.70 1.55
C GLY A 40 6.89 21.52 1.12
N VAL A 41 7.32 21.46 -0.15
CA VAL A 41 8.26 20.44 -0.61
C VAL A 41 9.63 20.61 0.04
N ALA A 42 10.13 21.86 0.15
CA ALA A 42 11.38 22.16 0.83
C ALA A 42 11.34 21.71 2.31
N CYS A 43 10.24 21.97 3.01
CA CYS A 43 10.06 21.55 4.40
C CYS A 43 10.07 20.02 4.55
N GLU A 44 9.41 19.29 3.65
CA GLU A 44 9.44 17.82 3.66
C GLU A 44 10.84 17.26 3.40
N VAL A 45 11.56 17.82 2.44
CA VAL A 45 12.96 17.43 2.17
C VAL A 45 13.84 17.75 3.38
N ALA A 46 13.77 18.97 3.89
CA ALA A 46 14.57 19.40 5.03
C ALA A 46 14.35 18.51 6.26
N LYS A 47 13.08 18.18 6.60
CA LYS A 47 12.76 17.24 7.67
C LYS A 47 13.49 15.91 7.50
N ASN A 48 13.41 15.30 6.31
CA ASN A 48 14.03 14.01 6.05
C ASN A 48 15.57 14.07 6.05
N LEU A 49 16.17 15.16 5.54
CA LEU A 49 17.62 15.36 5.56
C LEU A 49 18.15 15.56 6.99
N VAL A 50 17.41 16.32 7.82
CA VAL A 50 17.76 16.53 9.23
C VAL A 50 17.66 15.22 10.00
N LEU A 51 16.59 14.44 9.81
CA LEU A 51 16.44 13.11 10.39
C LEU A 51 17.51 12.11 9.91
N ALA A 52 18.02 12.27 8.69
CA ALA A 52 19.12 11.46 8.16
C ALA A 52 20.50 11.84 8.73
N GLY A 53 20.61 13.01 9.36
CA GLY A 53 21.86 13.50 9.95
C GLY A 53 22.83 14.08 8.93
N VAL A 54 22.32 14.85 7.95
CA VAL A 54 23.17 15.67 7.07
C VAL A 54 24.08 16.57 7.92
N GLY A 55 25.34 16.78 7.53
CA GLY A 55 26.28 17.57 8.34
C GLY A 55 25.86 19.02 8.49
N LYS A 56 25.57 19.66 7.36
CA LYS A 56 25.17 21.06 7.27
C LYS A 56 23.99 21.22 6.32
N LEU A 57 23.00 22.00 6.74
CA LEU A 57 21.84 22.37 5.92
C LEU A 57 21.72 23.90 5.88
N SER A 58 21.99 24.49 4.72
CA SER A 58 21.79 25.93 4.50
C SER A 58 20.45 26.18 3.80
N LEU A 59 19.62 27.03 4.38
CA LEU A 59 18.30 27.40 3.90
C LEU A 59 18.35 28.83 3.37
N ILE A 60 17.98 29.04 2.11
CA ILE A 60 17.95 30.36 1.48
C ILE A 60 16.51 30.86 1.43
N VAL A 61 16.28 32.07 1.95
CA VAL A 61 14.97 32.72 2.01
C VAL A 61 15.07 34.12 1.41
N GLU A 62 14.11 34.53 0.59
CA GLU A 62 14.08 35.88 0.02
C GLU A 62 13.34 36.83 0.98
N ASP A 63 13.82 38.07 1.12
CA ASP A 63 13.25 39.08 2.04
C ASP A 63 11.73 39.25 1.86
N GLY A 64 11.26 39.21 0.60
CA GLY A 64 9.84 39.37 0.27
C GLY A 64 8.95 38.21 0.73
N ASP A 65 9.49 36.99 0.84
CA ASP A 65 8.72 35.80 1.18
C ASP A 65 8.29 35.77 2.65
N LEU A 66 9.04 36.44 3.53
CA LEU A 66 8.71 36.56 4.95
C LEU A 66 7.43 37.36 5.18
N ASN A 67 7.18 38.38 4.35
CA ASN A 67 6.01 39.24 4.46
C ASN A 67 4.73 38.59 3.92
N HIS A 68 4.88 37.52 3.13
CA HIS A 68 3.78 36.82 2.44
C HIS A 68 3.71 35.33 2.81
N LEU A 69 4.35 34.93 3.90
CA LEU A 69 4.37 33.54 4.35
C LEU A 69 2.95 33.08 4.71
N GLN A 70 2.44 32.09 3.96
CA GLN A 70 1.23 31.37 4.32
C GLN A 70 1.61 30.03 4.94
N VAL A 71 1.36 29.88 6.24
CA VAL A 71 1.55 28.60 6.93
C VAL A 71 0.43 27.65 6.51
N SER A 72 0.73 26.75 5.58
CA SER A 72 -0.23 25.75 5.12
C SER A 72 0.45 24.45 4.72
N GLY A 73 -0.29 23.34 4.83
CA GLY A 73 0.21 22.01 4.50
C GLY A 73 1.54 21.67 5.21
N SER A 74 2.54 21.27 4.44
CA SER A 74 3.84 20.81 4.98
C SER A 74 4.74 21.92 5.53
N THR A 75 4.44 23.21 5.30
CA THR A 75 5.17 24.30 5.97
C THR A 75 4.88 24.32 7.48
N ALA A 76 3.71 23.80 7.89
CA ALA A 76 3.31 23.66 9.29
C ALA A 76 4.15 22.63 10.10
N ILE A 77 5.04 21.90 9.42
CA ILE A 77 6.02 21.01 10.09
C ILE A 77 6.92 21.81 11.02
N PHE A 78 7.30 23.02 10.62
CA PHE A 78 8.31 23.82 11.33
C PHE A 78 7.82 25.18 11.80
N ILE A 79 6.75 25.71 11.23
CA ILE A 79 6.27 27.07 11.52
C ILE A 79 4.80 26.96 11.91
N ARG A 80 4.39 27.60 13.01
CA ARG A 80 3.00 27.60 13.49
C ARG A 80 2.50 29.02 13.67
N ASP A 81 1.25 29.26 13.29
CA ASP A 81 0.59 30.54 13.51
C ASP A 81 0.36 30.77 15.02
N GLY A 82 0.68 31.99 15.49
CA GLY A 82 0.44 32.42 16.88
C GLY A 82 1.56 32.12 17.89
N ASP A 83 2.72 31.62 17.44
CA ASP A 83 3.93 31.52 18.29
C ASP A 83 4.58 32.92 18.48
N SER A 84 5.33 33.12 19.57
CA SER A 84 5.98 34.39 19.89
C SER A 84 7.25 34.65 19.08
N ASP A 85 7.89 33.57 18.61
CA ASP A 85 9.12 33.63 17.81
C ASP A 85 8.79 33.93 16.33
N ASP A 86 9.66 34.67 15.63
CA ASP A 86 9.49 34.89 14.18
C ASP A 86 9.67 33.59 13.38
N ALA A 87 9.17 33.57 12.14
CA ALA A 87 9.13 32.37 11.29
C ALA A 87 10.50 31.72 11.06
N LEU A 88 11.57 32.50 10.91
CA LEU A 88 12.92 31.96 10.71
C LEU A 88 13.49 31.38 12.00
N THR A 89 13.23 32.04 13.13
CA THR A 89 13.60 31.53 14.45
C THR A 89 12.89 30.21 14.75
N GLN A 90 11.58 30.12 14.49
CA GLN A 90 10.82 28.86 14.60
C GLN A 90 11.38 27.77 13.69
N LEU A 91 11.63 28.08 12.42
CA LEU A 91 12.17 27.14 11.44
C LEU A 91 13.49 26.52 11.92
N LYS A 92 14.43 27.37 12.34
CA LYS A 92 15.74 26.93 12.84
C LYS A 92 15.61 26.09 14.11
N LYS A 93 14.88 26.59 15.10
CA LYS A 93 14.65 25.93 16.39
C LYS A 93 14.03 24.54 16.21
N ASN A 94 12.97 24.44 15.41
CA ASN A 94 12.25 23.19 15.21
C ASN A 94 13.07 22.17 14.40
N MET A 95 13.89 22.60 13.43
CA MET A 95 14.84 21.71 12.77
C MET A 95 15.94 21.23 13.72
N SER A 96 16.53 22.11 14.51
CA SER A 96 17.54 21.71 15.50
C SER A 96 16.99 20.76 16.57
N ASN A 97 15.70 20.88 16.92
CA ASN A 97 15.03 19.94 17.82
C ASN A 97 14.85 18.54 17.21
N LEU A 98 14.71 18.43 15.88
CA LEU A 98 14.64 17.12 15.21
C LEU A 98 15.98 16.39 15.27
N ASN A 99 17.08 17.12 15.08
CA ASN A 99 18.42 16.57 15.21
C ASN A 99 19.44 17.68 15.54
N PRO A 100 19.96 17.72 16.78
CA PRO A 100 20.87 18.79 17.21
C PRO A 100 22.27 18.68 16.60
N HIS A 101 22.60 17.57 15.92
CA HIS A 101 23.90 17.34 15.29
C HIS A 101 24.00 17.92 13.87
N VAL A 102 22.92 18.48 13.34
CA VAL A 102 22.89 19.11 12.01
C VAL A 102 23.14 20.61 12.16
N ASP A 103 24.16 21.15 11.48
CA ASP A 103 24.39 22.60 11.42
C ASP A 103 23.35 23.27 10.50
N ILE A 104 22.32 23.88 11.11
CA ILE A 104 21.26 24.60 10.39
C ILE A 104 21.66 26.07 10.24
N GLN A 105 21.81 26.53 8.99
CA GLN A 105 22.08 27.93 8.66
C GLN A 105 20.93 28.50 7.82
N ILE A 106 20.50 29.71 8.12
CA ILE A 106 19.49 30.43 7.33
C ILE A 106 20.17 31.68 6.77
N HIS A 107 20.04 31.88 5.46
CA HIS A 107 20.58 33.03 4.75
C HIS A 107 19.43 33.76 4.08
N THR A 108 19.32 35.06 4.32
CA THR A 108 18.33 35.91 3.66
C THR A 108 18.97 36.62 2.48
N VAL A 109 18.26 36.65 1.35
CA VAL A 109 18.72 37.29 0.11
C VAL A 109 17.66 38.26 -0.39
N SER A 110 18.10 39.29 -1.12
CA SER A 110 17.17 40.20 -1.78
C SER A 110 16.54 39.59 -3.03
N SER A 111 17.18 38.59 -3.63
CA SER A 111 16.66 37.81 -4.75
C SER A 111 17.24 36.40 -4.76
N TYR A 112 16.44 35.39 -5.08
CA TYR A 112 16.95 34.02 -5.30
C TYR A 112 17.95 33.89 -6.48
N LYS A 113 18.09 34.93 -7.31
CA LYS A 113 19.09 35.00 -8.39
C LYS A 113 20.48 35.40 -7.89
N ASP A 114 20.59 35.88 -6.67
CA ASP A 114 21.85 36.36 -6.10
C ASP A 114 22.77 35.19 -5.75
N SER A 115 24.08 35.44 -5.79
CA SER A 115 25.07 34.47 -5.34
C SER A 115 25.07 34.38 -3.82
N VAL A 116 25.19 33.18 -3.28
CA VAL A 116 25.30 32.95 -1.83
C VAL A 116 26.56 32.15 -1.56
N ASP A 117 27.32 32.55 -0.53
CA ASP A 117 28.57 31.87 -0.16
C ASP A 117 28.39 30.38 0.15
N ALA A 118 27.20 29.98 0.59
CA ALA A 118 26.83 28.59 0.83
C ALA A 118 27.03 27.69 -0.41
N TYR A 119 26.85 28.23 -1.62
CA TYR A 119 27.00 27.47 -2.87
C TYR A 119 28.43 26.91 -3.07
N LYS A 120 29.45 27.62 -2.58
CA LYS A 120 30.87 27.26 -2.80
C LYS A 120 31.24 25.91 -2.20
N SER A 121 30.59 25.53 -1.10
CA SER A 121 30.86 24.30 -0.36
C SER A 121 29.72 23.28 -0.45
N ALA A 122 28.70 23.54 -1.27
CA ALA A 122 27.54 22.66 -1.37
C ALA A 122 27.92 21.35 -2.09
N ASN A 123 27.59 20.22 -1.48
CA ASN A 123 27.61 18.92 -2.16
C ASN A 123 26.42 18.80 -3.12
N VAL A 124 25.27 19.36 -2.74
CA VAL A 124 24.03 19.36 -3.52
C VAL A 124 23.28 20.67 -3.27
N VAL A 125 22.68 21.22 -4.31
CA VAL A 125 21.73 22.34 -4.22
C VAL A 125 20.35 21.88 -4.70
N MET A 126 19.31 22.18 -3.92
CA MET A 126 17.93 21.99 -4.31
C MET A 126 17.22 23.34 -4.28
N ALA A 127 16.48 23.66 -5.33
CA ALA A 127 15.71 24.89 -5.43
C ALA A 127 14.24 24.53 -5.69
N THR A 128 13.32 25.05 -4.87
CA THR A 128 11.91 24.67 -4.91
C THR A 128 11.01 25.77 -5.43
N ASP A 129 10.01 25.43 -6.25
CA ASP A 129 8.91 26.30 -6.66
C ASP A 129 9.35 27.68 -7.18
N LEU A 130 10.45 27.74 -7.94
CA LEU A 130 10.99 28.96 -8.51
C LEU A 130 10.64 29.11 -9.99
N HIS A 131 10.72 30.34 -10.46
CA HIS A 131 10.66 30.66 -11.88
C HIS A 131 11.91 30.11 -12.62
N PRO A 132 11.78 29.63 -13.88
CA PRO A 132 12.90 29.12 -14.69
C PRO A 132 14.14 30.01 -14.71
N SER A 133 13.96 31.32 -14.83
CA SER A 133 15.06 32.29 -14.82
C SER A 133 15.90 32.24 -13.55
N SER A 134 15.29 31.87 -12.41
CA SER A 134 15.98 31.78 -11.13
C SER A 134 16.80 30.49 -11.04
N TYR A 135 16.30 29.36 -11.58
CA TYR A 135 17.11 28.14 -11.69
C TYR A 135 18.35 28.36 -12.55
N THR A 136 18.23 29.06 -13.68
CA THR A 136 19.37 29.41 -14.54
C THR A 136 20.38 30.30 -13.82
N ALA A 137 19.91 31.31 -13.07
CA ALA A 137 20.79 32.19 -12.31
C ALA A 137 21.52 31.43 -11.19
N ILE A 138 20.81 30.59 -10.43
CA ILE A 138 21.42 29.72 -9.40
C ILE A 138 22.48 28.82 -10.03
N GLN A 139 22.15 28.17 -11.16
CA GLN A 139 23.08 27.28 -11.86
C GLN A 139 24.39 27.98 -12.25
N ALA A 140 24.32 29.25 -12.67
CA ALA A 140 25.50 30.04 -13.03
C ALA A 140 26.44 30.33 -11.85
N HIS A 141 25.96 30.24 -10.61
CA HIS A 141 26.76 30.41 -9.40
C HIS A 141 27.35 29.10 -8.86
N LEU A 142 26.98 27.94 -9.42
CA LEU A 142 27.44 26.63 -8.96
C LEU A 142 28.69 26.18 -9.72
N ASN A 143 29.54 25.40 -9.05
CA ASN A 143 30.56 24.63 -9.75
C ASN A 143 29.89 23.66 -10.74
N ASN A 144 30.47 23.44 -11.92
CA ASN A 144 29.89 22.59 -12.98
C ASN A 144 29.63 21.12 -12.58
N LEU A 145 30.09 20.70 -11.40
CA LEU A 145 29.92 19.35 -10.86
C LEU A 145 29.14 19.32 -9.54
N THR A 146 28.55 20.45 -9.14
CA THR A 146 27.59 20.53 -8.03
C THR A 146 26.18 20.29 -8.58
N PRO A 147 25.49 19.20 -8.19
CA PRO A 147 24.16 18.90 -8.69
C PRO A 147 23.15 19.97 -8.27
N LEU A 148 22.29 20.38 -9.21
CA LEU A 148 21.16 21.24 -8.95
C LEU A 148 19.86 20.49 -9.21
N TYR A 149 19.06 20.31 -8.16
CA TYR A 149 17.69 19.82 -8.25
C TYR A 149 16.71 20.99 -8.33
N ALA A 150 16.16 21.25 -9.50
CA ALA A 150 15.02 22.15 -9.65
C ALA A 150 13.73 21.33 -9.44
N VAL A 151 12.99 21.64 -8.37
CA VAL A 151 11.83 20.88 -7.92
C VAL A 151 10.64 21.81 -7.79
N GLY A 152 9.43 21.35 -8.07
CA GLY A 152 8.24 22.12 -7.77
C GLY A 152 6.98 21.29 -7.63
N ALA A 153 6.02 21.79 -6.84
CA ALA A 153 4.68 21.26 -6.69
C ALA A 153 3.65 22.32 -7.13
N LEU A 154 2.84 21.94 -8.12
CA LEU A 154 1.80 22.75 -8.73
C LEU A 154 0.43 22.13 -8.36
N GLY A 155 0.14 22.11 -7.06
CA GLY A 155 -0.97 21.35 -6.48
C GLY A 155 -0.88 19.86 -6.73
N LEU A 156 -1.73 19.35 -7.62
CA LEU A 156 -1.76 17.93 -7.96
C LEU A 156 -0.65 17.55 -8.95
N ALA A 157 0.04 18.49 -9.58
CA ALA A 157 1.19 18.21 -10.42
C ALA A 157 2.51 18.54 -9.71
N GLY A 158 3.63 18.05 -10.23
CA GLY A 158 4.96 18.42 -9.75
C GLY A 158 6.06 18.05 -10.73
N TYR A 159 7.28 18.50 -10.46
CA TYR A 159 8.45 18.19 -11.27
C TYR A 159 9.73 18.09 -10.43
N VAL A 160 10.69 17.34 -10.98
CA VAL A 160 12.09 17.26 -10.53
C VAL A 160 12.95 17.31 -11.78
N ILE A 161 13.92 18.20 -11.80
CA ILE A 161 14.82 18.38 -12.92
C ILE A 161 16.22 18.43 -12.34
N LEU A 162 17.07 17.58 -12.89
CA LEU A 162 18.44 17.48 -12.47
C LEU A 162 19.33 18.18 -13.50
N LEU A 163 20.02 19.20 -13.03
CA LEU A 163 20.84 20.10 -13.83
C LEU A 163 22.30 20.02 -13.39
N ASN A 164 23.17 20.60 -14.22
CA ASN A 164 24.60 20.74 -13.97
C ASN A 164 25.37 19.40 -14.07
N GLY A 165 26.23 19.07 -13.10
CA GLY A 165 26.98 17.82 -13.08
C GLY A 165 27.07 17.22 -11.69
N SER A 166 27.72 16.06 -11.57
CA SER A 166 27.95 15.37 -10.30
C SER A 166 29.22 14.53 -10.33
N ILE A 167 29.80 14.31 -9.16
CA ILE A 167 30.88 13.34 -8.92
C ILE A 167 30.37 12.32 -7.91
N ASP A 168 30.51 11.03 -8.20
CA ASP A 168 30.12 9.97 -7.25
C ASP A 168 31.26 9.61 -6.27
N ALA A 169 31.04 8.60 -5.42
CA ALA A 169 32.05 8.19 -4.45
C ALA A 169 33.32 7.55 -5.05
N ASN A 170 33.28 7.12 -6.31
CA ASN A 170 34.43 6.55 -7.02
C ASN A 170 35.22 7.62 -7.78
N GLY A 171 34.72 8.87 -7.81
CA GLY A 171 35.31 9.96 -8.58
C GLY A 171 34.79 10.01 -10.02
N ASP A 172 33.82 9.18 -10.38
CA ASP A 172 33.22 9.20 -11.71
C ASP A 172 32.40 10.47 -11.87
N GLN A 173 32.53 11.11 -13.04
CA GLN A 173 31.83 12.36 -13.35
C GLN A 173 30.66 12.09 -14.28
N LYS A 174 29.53 12.74 -14.00
CA LYS A 174 28.34 12.70 -14.85
C LYS A 174 27.82 14.11 -15.09
N GLN A 175 27.60 14.44 -16.35
CA GLN A 175 27.02 15.71 -16.79
C GLN A 175 25.55 15.52 -17.14
N TYR A 176 24.73 16.46 -16.69
CA TYR A 176 23.29 16.53 -16.95
C TYR A 176 23.00 17.60 -18.00
N LYS A 177 21.77 17.60 -18.53
CA LYS A 177 21.38 18.59 -19.55
C LYS A 177 21.22 19.96 -18.92
N GLN A 178 21.46 21.01 -19.72
CA GLN A 178 21.14 22.38 -19.31
C GLN A 178 19.63 22.60 -19.33
N LEU A 179 19.12 23.53 -18.52
CA LEU A 179 17.67 23.78 -18.45
C LEU A 179 17.09 24.11 -19.84
N ALA A 180 17.78 24.92 -20.64
CA ALA A 180 17.37 25.26 -22.01
C ALA A 180 17.21 24.01 -22.91
N ASP A 181 18.14 23.05 -22.82
CA ASP A 181 18.08 21.80 -23.57
C ASP A 181 16.93 20.90 -23.09
N VAL A 182 16.60 20.98 -21.81
CA VAL A 182 15.52 20.20 -21.20
C VAL A 182 14.16 20.76 -21.60
N LEU A 183 14.00 22.09 -21.59
CA LEU A 183 12.77 22.79 -22.02
C LEU A 183 12.44 22.55 -23.49
N THR A 184 13.47 22.40 -24.33
CA THR A 184 13.35 22.13 -25.77
C THR A 184 13.52 20.65 -26.11
N SER A 185 13.72 19.80 -25.10
CA SER A 185 13.96 18.37 -25.33
C SER A 185 12.73 17.71 -25.92
N LYS A 186 12.97 16.84 -26.92
CA LYS A 186 11.94 15.99 -27.48
C LYS A 186 11.95 14.62 -26.78
N PRO A 187 10.79 13.99 -26.60
CA PRO A 187 10.69 12.57 -26.28
C PRO A 187 11.58 11.70 -27.21
N GLY A 188 12.28 10.71 -26.66
CA GLY A 188 13.08 9.76 -27.45
C GLY A 188 12.24 8.85 -28.36
N GLU A 189 12.83 8.28 -29.42
CA GLU A 189 12.11 7.46 -30.44
C GLU A 189 11.32 6.28 -29.85
N THR A 190 11.86 5.57 -28.85
CA THR A 190 11.16 4.49 -28.14
C THR A 190 9.92 4.99 -27.40
N ALA A 191 9.94 6.25 -26.98
CA ALA A 191 8.82 6.91 -26.30
C ALA A 191 7.79 7.47 -27.30
N ARG A 192 8.19 7.75 -28.54
CA ARG A 192 7.31 8.11 -29.66
C ARG A 192 6.60 6.89 -30.28
N LYS A 193 7.24 5.71 -30.28
CA LYS A 193 6.66 4.44 -30.79
C LYS A 193 5.72 3.72 -29.80
N MET A 194 5.33 4.35 -28.69
CA MET A 194 4.38 3.75 -27.74
C MET A 194 3.00 3.63 -28.40
N ARG A 195 2.50 2.39 -28.50
CA ARG A 195 1.31 2.04 -29.30
C ARG A 195 -0.04 2.28 -28.63
N ASP A 196 -0.08 2.54 -27.33
CA ASP A 196 -1.34 2.64 -26.58
C ASP A 196 -1.59 4.07 -26.08
N LYS A 197 -2.78 4.59 -26.39
CA LYS A 197 -3.19 5.99 -26.18
C LYS A 197 -2.92 6.41 -24.74
N ARG A 198 -3.31 5.59 -23.74
CA ARG A 198 -3.22 5.87 -22.28
C ARG A 198 -1.78 5.91 -21.70
N GLU A 199 -0.83 5.17 -22.27
CA GLU A 199 0.58 5.22 -21.84
C GLU A 199 1.23 6.56 -22.21
N LEU A 200 0.92 7.06 -23.41
CA LEU A 200 1.31 8.40 -23.84
C LEU A 200 0.65 9.46 -22.95
N LEU A 201 -0.64 9.30 -22.61
CA LEU A 201 -1.36 10.27 -21.77
C LEU A 201 -0.74 10.43 -20.37
N SER A 202 -0.31 9.34 -19.71
CA SER A 202 0.17 9.41 -18.32
C SER A 202 1.59 9.96 -18.15
N LYS A 203 2.48 9.77 -19.13
CA LYS A 203 3.89 10.17 -19.01
C LYS A 203 4.15 11.61 -19.45
N TRP A 204 3.36 12.12 -20.41
CA TRP A 204 3.56 13.46 -20.98
C TRP A 204 2.66 14.53 -20.38
N ARG A 205 1.53 14.16 -19.77
CA ARG A 205 0.56 15.11 -19.20
C ARG A 205 1.20 16.04 -18.16
N GLY A 206 1.83 15.49 -17.13
CA GLY A 206 2.53 16.30 -16.12
C GLY A 206 3.68 17.14 -16.71
N TRP A 207 4.37 16.63 -17.74
CA TRP A 207 5.45 17.36 -18.41
C TRP A 207 4.92 18.56 -19.21
N LEU A 208 3.89 18.35 -20.03
CA LEU A 208 3.23 19.38 -20.83
C LEU A 208 2.58 20.44 -19.94
N LEU A 209 1.95 20.05 -18.82
CA LEU A 209 1.38 20.98 -17.85
C LEU A 209 2.45 21.90 -17.26
N VAL A 210 3.59 21.35 -16.82
CA VAL A 210 4.68 22.15 -16.25
C VAL A 210 5.29 23.09 -17.29
N LEU A 211 5.52 22.61 -18.52
CA LEU A 211 6.05 23.46 -19.60
C LEU A 211 5.08 24.58 -19.99
N ALA A 212 3.78 24.27 -20.11
CA ALA A 212 2.76 25.26 -20.40
C ALA A 212 2.62 26.27 -19.24
N TRP A 213 2.68 25.81 -18.00
CA TRP A 213 2.65 26.67 -16.80
C TRP A 213 3.83 27.64 -16.74
N TRP A 214 5.06 27.16 -16.98
CA TRP A 214 6.22 28.03 -17.08
C TRP A 214 6.12 29.02 -18.24
N THR A 215 5.68 28.57 -19.42
CA THR A 215 5.49 29.44 -20.58
C THR A 215 4.42 30.51 -20.30
N TRP A 216 3.35 30.14 -19.59
CA TRP A 216 2.30 31.06 -19.19
C TRP A 216 2.85 32.14 -18.26
N LEU A 217 3.62 31.77 -17.24
CA LEU A 217 4.24 32.71 -16.32
C LEU A 217 5.19 33.66 -17.04
N ASP A 218 6.02 33.16 -17.97
CA ASP A 218 6.91 33.99 -18.79
C ASP A 218 6.13 35.03 -19.61
N GLN A 219 5.00 34.66 -20.19
CA GLN A 219 4.22 35.51 -21.08
C GLN A 219 3.31 36.51 -20.35
N HIS A 220 2.79 36.14 -19.19
CA HIS A 220 1.71 36.89 -18.52
C HIS A 220 2.09 37.44 -17.14
N ASN A 221 3.20 36.98 -16.56
CA ASN A 221 3.69 37.38 -15.24
C ASN A 221 2.63 37.26 -14.12
N ARG A 222 1.71 36.30 -14.25
CA ARG A 222 0.66 35.98 -13.27
C ARG A 222 0.21 34.53 -13.40
N PRO A 223 -0.37 33.92 -12.35
CA PRO A 223 -0.99 32.60 -12.47
C PRO A 223 -2.14 32.57 -13.48
N VAL A 224 -2.37 31.38 -14.07
CA VAL A 224 -3.55 31.11 -14.91
C VAL A 224 -4.81 31.11 -14.04
N THR A 225 -5.90 31.72 -14.53
CA THR A 225 -7.18 31.81 -13.81
C THR A 225 -8.22 30.87 -14.43
N THR A 226 -9.35 30.72 -13.74
CA THR A 226 -10.51 29.95 -14.22
C THR A 226 -11.37 30.73 -15.23
N ASP A 227 -10.93 31.92 -15.68
CA ASP A 227 -11.62 32.67 -16.71
C ASP A 227 -11.57 31.91 -18.04
N GLU A 228 -12.68 31.90 -18.79
CA GLU A 228 -12.79 31.14 -20.04
C GLU A 228 -11.70 31.51 -21.05
N SER A 229 -11.33 32.80 -21.13
CA SER A 229 -10.23 33.26 -21.97
C SER A 229 -8.87 32.72 -21.53
N ASP A 230 -8.63 32.56 -20.23
CA ASP A 230 -7.37 32.05 -19.71
C ASP A 230 -7.27 30.54 -19.92
N ILE A 231 -8.36 29.81 -19.66
CA ILE A 231 -8.48 28.37 -19.92
C ILE A 231 -8.14 28.06 -21.39
N GLU A 232 -8.75 28.80 -22.33
CA GLU A 232 -8.54 28.56 -23.75
C GLU A 232 -7.08 28.87 -24.16
N LYS A 233 -6.54 30.02 -23.74
CA LYS A 233 -5.13 30.36 -24.03
C LYS A 233 -4.15 29.35 -23.42
N PHE A 234 -4.41 28.90 -22.20
CA PHE A 234 -3.57 27.91 -21.54
C PHE A 234 -3.65 26.53 -22.21
N HIS A 235 -4.84 26.13 -22.64
CA HIS A 235 -5.02 24.94 -23.46
C HIS A 235 -4.26 25.03 -24.79
N GLN A 236 -4.32 26.16 -25.49
CA GLN A 236 -3.54 26.40 -26.72
C GLN A 236 -2.02 26.33 -26.49
N LEU A 237 -1.52 26.80 -25.34
CA LEU A 237 -0.11 26.63 -24.97
C LEU A 237 0.26 25.16 -24.80
N ILE A 238 -0.58 24.35 -24.15
CA ILE A 238 -0.37 22.90 -24.02
C ILE A 238 -0.29 22.23 -25.40
N LEU A 239 -1.22 22.58 -26.31
CA LEU A 239 -1.23 22.07 -27.69
C LEU A 239 0.03 22.47 -28.46
N THR A 240 0.48 23.72 -28.30
CA THR A 240 1.72 24.24 -28.89
C THR A 240 2.93 23.44 -28.41
N LYS A 241 3.04 23.19 -27.10
CA LYS A 241 4.12 22.38 -26.52
C LYS A 241 4.09 20.93 -26.98
N ALA A 242 2.91 20.34 -27.11
CA ALA A 242 2.77 19.00 -27.65
C ALA A 242 3.26 18.93 -29.12
N ASN A 243 2.92 19.92 -29.93
CA ASN A 243 3.35 20.01 -31.32
C ASN A 243 4.87 20.19 -31.45
N GLU A 244 5.47 21.12 -30.69
CA GLU A 244 6.93 21.34 -30.64
C GLU A 244 7.70 20.05 -30.28
N ALA A 245 7.13 19.25 -29.38
CA ALA A 245 7.66 17.96 -28.94
C ALA A 245 7.52 16.84 -29.99
N GLY A 246 6.78 17.07 -31.09
CA GLY A 246 6.43 16.05 -32.08
C GLY A 246 5.42 15.03 -31.56
N ILE A 247 4.60 15.41 -30.57
CA ILE A 247 3.47 14.63 -30.07
C ILE A 247 2.24 15.06 -30.89
N THR A 248 2.19 14.62 -32.14
CA THR A 248 1.13 15.01 -33.08
C THR A 248 -0.09 14.10 -32.97
N GLN A 249 -1.26 14.64 -33.34
CA GLN A 249 -2.44 13.85 -33.65
C GLN A 249 -2.14 12.96 -34.88
N ASP A 250 -1.78 11.70 -34.67
CA ASP A 250 -2.15 10.68 -35.66
C ASP A 250 -3.69 10.67 -35.75
N GLN A 251 -4.27 10.27 -36.89
CA GLN A 251 -5.72 10.30 -37.12
C GLN A 251 -6.57 9.57 -36.04
N ASP A 252 -5.94 8.75 -35.19
CA ASP A 252 -6.55 8.03 -34.06
C ASP A 252 -6.16 8.54 -32.64
N MET A 253 -5.26 9.53 -32.51
CA MET A 253 -4.74 10.03 -31.22
C MET A 253 -5.14 11.48 -30.92
N SER A 254 -6.13 11.66 -30.03
CA SER A 254 -6.40 12.94 -29.35
C SER A 254 -5.45 13.15 -28.17
N LEU A 255 -4.89 14.35 -28.02
CA LEU A 255 -4.09 14.74 -26.84
C LEU A 255 -4.93 14.66 -25.54
N PRO A 256 -4.32 14.35 -24.37
CA PRO A 256 -4.99 14.13 -23.08
C PRO A 256 -5.52 15.40 -22.38
N PHE A 257 -5.78 16.44 -23.16
CA PHE A 257 -6.26 17.71 -22.65
C PHE A 257 -7.35 18.17 -23.60
N ASN A 258 -8.60 17.91 -23.24
CA ASN A 258 -9.67 18.76 -23.75
C ASN A 258 -9.78 20.00 -22.84
N THR A 259 -10.46 21.04 -23.34
CA THR A 259 -10.61 22.32 -22.61
C THR A 259 -11.21 22.12 -21.21
N ALA A 260 -12.09 21.15 -21.01
CA ALA A 260 -12.69 20.86 -19.69
C ALA A 260 -11.69 20.23 -18.71
N GLU A 261 -10.82 19.33 -19.18
CA GLU A 261 -9.76 18.75 -18.36
C GLU A 261 -8.74 19.82 -17.93
N VAL A 262 -8.39 20.74 -18.83
CA VAL A 262 -7.52 21.89 -18.52
C VAL A 262 -8.19 22.80 -17.48
N ALA A 263 -9.47 23.14 -17.68
CA ALA A 263 -10.24 23.92 -16.73
C ALA A 263 -10.26 23.29 -15.33
N SER A 264 -10.37 21.95 -15.25
CA SER A 264 -10.38 21.23 -13.97
C SER A 264 -9.02 21.21 -13.26
N ALA A 265 -7.92 21.30 -14.00
CA ALA A 265 -6.57 21.29 -13.44
C ALA A 265 -6.16 22.65 -12.87
N ILE A 266 -6.58 23.74 -13.52
CA ILE A 266 -6.19 25.12 -13.17
C ILE A 266 -6.39 25.47 -11.69
N PRO A 267 -7.53 25.17 -11.04
CA PRO A 267 -7.71 25.47 -9.62
C PRO A 267 -6.65 24.82 -8.72
N SER A 268 -6.11 23.66 -9.13
CA SER A 268 -5.08 22.96 -8.35
C SER A 268 -3.69 23.55 -8.56
N LEU A 269 -3.35 24.09 -9.74
CA LEU A 269 -1.96 24.43 -10.13
C LEU A 269 -1.26 25.41 -9.17
N ASN A 270 -2.02 26.21 -8.43
CA ASN A 270 -1.49 27.22 -7.50
C ASN A 270 -1.74 26.86 -6.02
N THR A 271 -2.06 25.59 -5.72
CA THR A 271 -2.39 25.15 -4.36
C THR A 271 -1.25 24.36 -3.72
N SER A 272 -1.11 24.52 -2.41
CA SER A 272 -0.23 23.72 -1.56
C SER A 272 -0.98 22.46 -1.12
N ILE A 273 -0.48 21.27 -1.46
CA ILE A 273 -1.13 19.99 -1.13
C ILE A 273 -0.15 19.10 -0.34
N ALA A 274 -0.38 18.96 0.96
CA ALA A 274 0.53 18.25 1.87
C ALA A 274 0.85 16.79 1.44
N PRO A 275 -0.12 15.97 0.98
CA PRO A 275 0.19 14.64 0.44
C PRO A 275 1.17 14.63 -0.74
N VAL A 276 1.07 15.63 -1.63
CA VAL A 276 1.97 15.79 -2.77
C VAL A 276 3.36 16.19 -2.29
N HIS A 277 3.43 17.12 -1.35
CA HIS A 277 4.69 17.53 -0.73
C HIS A 277 5.39 16.37 -0.03
N ALA A 278 4.66 15.57 0.76
CA ALA A 278 5.23 14.41 1.45
C ALA A 278 5.76 13.36 0.47
N THR A 279 5.06 13.14 -0.64
CA THR A 279 5.48 12.18 -1.68
C THR A 279 6.71 12.68 -2.43
N LEU A 280 6.65 13.88 -2.99
CA LEU A 280 7.73 14.46 -3.78
C LEU A 280 8.95 14.74 -2.90
N GLY A 281 8.74 15.28 -1.70
CA GLY A 281 9.78 15.57 -0.72
C GLY A 281 10.45 14.30 -0.16
N GLY A 282 9.68 13.24 0.10
CA GLY A 282 10.24 11.96 0.50
C GLY A 282 11.13 11.34 -0.59
N PHE A 283 10.65 11.35 -1.84
CA PHE A 283 11.44 10.91 -3.00
C PHE A 283 12.72 11.72 -3.16
N MET A 284 12.61 13.05 -3.11
CA MET A 284 13.75 13.96 -3.25
C MET A 284 14.78 13.77 -2.15
N ALA A 285 14.35 13.65 -0.90
CA ALA A 285 15.27 13.41 0.20
C ALA A 285 16.04 12.10 0.02
N GLN A 286 15.38 11.01 -0.41
CA GLN A 286 16.07 9.74 -0.65
C GLN A 286 17.12 9.83 -1.77
N ASP A 287 16.81 10.52 -2.88
CA ASP A 287 17.77 10.68 -3.97
C ASP A 287 18.94 11.59 -3.57
N ILE A 288 18.67 12.68 -2.82
CA ILE A 288 19.72 13.55 -2.29
C ILE A 288 20.63 12.78 -1.32
N ILE A 289 20.06 12.04 -0.36
CA ILE A 289 20.86 11.26 0.59
C ILE A 289 21.71 10.25 -0.18
N SER A 290 21.16 9.59 -1.22
CA SER A 290 21.89 8.65 -2.08
C SER A 290 23.04 9.32 -2.83
N ALA A 291 22.83 10.56 -3.29
CA ALA A 291 23.84 11.32 -4.00
C ALA A 291 25.01 11.71 -3.08
N ILE A 292 24.72 12.23 -1.88
CA ILE A 292 25.76 12.62 -0.92
C ILE A 292 26.46 11.42 -0.28
N SER A 293 25.84 10.23 -0.28
CA SER A 293 26.44 9.04 0.32
C SER A 293 27.41 8.32 -0.63
N SER A 294 27.02 8.09 -1.88
CA SER A 294 27.79 7.17 -2.75
C SER A 294 27.49 7.18 -4.23
N LYS A 295 26.32 7.66 -4.68
CA LYS A 295 25.88 7.49 -6.08
C LYS A 295 25.80 8.83 -6.81
N HIS A 296 25.64 8.75 -8.13
CA HIS A 296 25.15 9.91 -8.87
C HIS A 296 23.71 10.26 -8.49
N PRO A 297 23.37 11.55 -8.43
CA PRO A 297 22.00 12.04 -8.53
C PRO A 297 21.18 11.28 -9.58
N GLY A 298 19.97 10.90 -9.23
CA GLY A 298 19.06 10.23 -10.15
C GLY A 298 19.20 8.71 -10.28
N SER A 299 20.13 8.09 -9.54
CA SER A 299 20.25 6.62 -9.50
C SER A 299 19.01 5.91 -8.96
N ASN A 300 18.15 6.60 -8.19
CA ASN A 300 16.88 6.07 -7.70
C ASN A 300 15.68 6.52 -8.56
N ALA A 301 15.86 6.55 -9.89
CA ALA A 301 14.85 6.88 -10.91
C ALA A 301 14.61 8.37 -11.23
N ALA A 302 15.48 9.29 -10.77
CA ALA A 302 15.48 10.69 -11.24
C ALA A 302 16.34 10.84 -12.52
N TRP A 303 15.75 10.60 -13.68
CA TRP A 303 16.41 10.89 -14.96
C TRP A 303 16.28 12.41 -15.18
N ASN A 304 17.07 13.04 -16.07
CA ASN A 304 17.19 14.51 -16.24
C ASN A 304 15.91 15.36 -16.07
N TRP A 305 14.73 14.78 -16.31
CA TRP A 305 13.44 15.32 -15.91
C TRP A 305 12.52 14.22 -15.37
N LEU A 306 11.77 14.51 -14.32
CA LEU A 306 10.65 13.73 -13.81
C LEU A 306 9.46 14.67 -13.59
N SER A 307 8.29 14.27 -14.08
CA SER A 307 7.00 14.90 -13.76
C SER A 307 6.20 13.99 -12.84
N TYR A 308 5.42 14.62 -11.98
CA TYR A 308 4.51 14.01 -11.01
C TYR A 308 3.09 14.51 -11.29
N ASP A 309 2.13 13.59 -11.27
CA ASP A 309 0.69 13.91 -11.39
C ASP A 309 -0.08 13.04 -10.38
N ALA A 310 -0.52 13.66 -9.30
CA ALA A 310 -1.30 13.07 -8.22
C ALA A 310 -2.68 12.60 -8.66
N THR A 311 -3.25 13.16 -9.74
CA THR A 311 -4.54 12.70 -10.30
C THR A 311 -4.44 11.30 -10.91
N ILE A 312 -3.22 10.91 -11.30
CA ILE A 312 -2.90 9.61 -11.90
C ILE A 312 -2.28 8.64 -10.87
N GLY A 313 -1.91 9.17 -9.69
CA GLY A 313 -1.30 8.42 -8.60
C GLY A 313 0.15 8.02 -8.89
N ALA A 314 1.03 8.21 -7.90
CA ALA A 314 2.45 7.86 -7.96
C ALA A 314 2.74 6.38 -8.30
N PHE A 315 1.73 5.50 -8.26
CA PHE A 315 1.83 4.07 -8.56
C PHE A 315 1.38 3.68 -9.98
N GLY A 316 1.03 4.63 -10.85
CA GLY A 316 0.80 4.35 -12.28
C GLY A 316 2.02 3.72 -12.99
N ARG A 317 3.25 4.00 -12.52
CA ARG A 317 4.48 3.36 -13.02
C ARG A 317 4.63 1.89 -12.59
N PHE A 318 4.09 1.50 -11.44
CA PHE A 318 4.07 0.09 -11.01
C PHE A 318 3.00 -0.69 -11.78
N LYS A 319 1.86 -0.04 -12.05
CA LYS A 319 0.78 -0.58 -12.89
C LYS A 319 1.24 -0.86 -14.34
N LEU A 320 2.14 -0.04 -14.90
CA LEU A 320 2.63 -0.21 -16.28
C LEU A 320 3.76 -1.23 -16.43
N TYR A 321 4.61 -1.40 -15.42
CA TYR A 321 5.58 -2.50 -15.43
C TYR A 321 4.88 -3.86 -15.23
N LEU A 322 3.79 -3.89 -14.47
CA LEU A 322 2.96 -5.08 -14.28
C LEU A 322 2.02 -5.36 -15.46
N GLN A 323 1.42 -4.35 -16.11
CA GLN A 323 0.58 -4.56 -17.31
C GLN A 323 1.37 -5.01 -18.54
N ARG A 324 2.66 -4.68 -18.67
CA ARG A 324 3.50 -5.19 -19.77
C ARG A 324 3.95 -6.65 -19.60
N LEU A 325 3.82 -7.20 -18.39
CA LEU A 325 4.09 -8.62 -18.12
C LEU A 325 2.81 -9.46 -18.02
N TYR A 326 1.63 -8.82 -18.01
CA TYR A 326 0.33 -9.47 -17.85
C TYR A 326 -0.62 -9.12 -19.00
N PHE A 327 -0.57 -9.90 -20.08
CA PHE A 327 -1.67 -10.77 -20.52
C PHE A 327 -1.34 -11.33 -21.92
N PRO A 328 -1.56 -12.63 -22.12
CA PRO A 328 -2.90 -13.04 -22.56
C PRO A 328 -3.61 -13.82 -21.44
N TYR A 329 -4.96 -13.80 -21.44
CA TYR A 329 -5.89 -14.58 -20.58
C TYR A 329 -5.98 -14.18 -19.08
N HIS A 330 -7.08 -13.63 -18.54
CA HIS A 330 -8.49 -14.03 -18.63
C HIS A 330 -9.45 -12.90 -18.16
N GLN A 331 -10.73 -12.93 -18.57
CA GLN A 331 -11.81 -12.10 -17.99
C GLN A 331 -11.86 -12.21 -16.45
N PRO A 332 -12.18 -11.13 -15.70
CA PRO A 332 -12.37 -11.23 -14.26
C PRO A 332 -13.57 -12.16 -13.97
N LEU A 333 -13.30 -13.31 -13.35
CA LEU A 333 -14.30 -14.13 -12.68
C LEU A 333 -14.72 -13.40 -11.40
N GLN A 334 -15.53 -12.33 -11.51
CA GLN A 334 -16.09 -11.69 -10.32
C GLN A 334 -17.22 -12.55 -9.77
N MET A 335 -16.89 -13.44 -8.83
CA MET A 335 -17.87 -14.06 -7.95
C MET A 335 -18.19 -13.08 -6.82
N ALA A 336 -19.46 -12.72 -6.66
CA ALA A 336 -19.93 -12.07 -5.45
C ALA A 336 -20.04 -13.11 -4.32
N LEU A 337 -19.42 -12.88 -3.16
CA LEU A 337 -19.60 -13.75 -2.01
C LEU A 337 -21.02 -13.61 -1.47
N GLN A 338 -21.64 -14.74 -1.17
CA GLN A 338 -22.98 -14.77 -0.62
C GLN A 338 -22.95 -14.29 0.83
N ARG A 339 -23.82 -13.33 1.18
CA ARG A 339 -24.06 -12.94 2.58
C ARG A 339 -24.47 -14.18 3.39
N GLY A 340 -23.82 -14.40 4.52
CA GLY A 340 -24.07 -15.54 5.38
C GLY A 340 -22.80 -16.13 5.98
N ASN A 341 -22.95 -17.31 6.59
CA ASN A 341 -21.87 -17.96 7.31
C ASN A 341 -21.25 -19.08 6.48
N TYR A 342 -19.94 -19.17 6.55
CA TYR A 342 -19.10 -20.17 5.90
C TYR A 342 -18.43 -21.04 6.97
N ALA A 343 -18.27 -22.33 6.69
CA ALA A 343 -17.64 -23.26 7.62
C ALA A 343 -16.22 -23.64 7.14
N PRO A 344 -15.15 -23.29 7.88
CA PRO A 344 -13.85 -23.89 7.70
C PRO A 344 -13.87 -25.31 8.25
N ILE A 345 -14.02 -26.31 7.38
CA ILE A 345 -14.22 -27.70 7.80
C ILE A 345 -12.92 -28.30 8.36
N PRO A 346 -13.01 -29.13 9.41
CA PRO A 346 -11.88 -29.93 9.85
C PRO A 346 -11.54 -31.01 8.81
N THR A 347 -10.28 -31.44 8.79
CA THR A 347 -9.85 -32.67 8.11
C THR A 347 -9.96 -33.81 9.10
N PHE A 348 -10.80 -34.81 8.82
CA PHE A 348 -10.82 -36.03 9.63
C PHE A 348 -9.69 -36.97 9.19
N PHE A 349 -9.16 -37.75 10.12
CA PHE A 349 -8.08 -38.71 9.88
C PHE A 349 -8.52 -40.10 10.32
N ASN A 350 -8.03 -41.11 9.61
CA ASN A 350 -8.16 -42.51 10.01
C ASN A 350 -7.29 -42.79 11.24
N ASP A 351 -7.71 -43.78 12.02
CA ASP A 351 -6.97 -44.30 13.16
C ASP A 351 -5.98 -45.38 12.68
N ASP A 352 -5.06 -44.96 11.81
CA ASP A 352 -3.95 -45.76 11.31
C ASP A 352 -2.61 -45.09 11.67
N ASP A 353 -1.52 -45.85 11.59
CA ASP A 353 -0.18 -45.35 11.96
C ASP A 353 0.25 -44.14 11.11
N ALA A 354 -0.26 -44.03 9.87
CA ALA A 354 0.04 -42.94 8.95
C ALA A 354 -0.82 -41.69 9.17
N GLN A 355 -1.86 -41.79 10.01
CA GLN A 355 -2.93 -40.79 10.18
C GLN A 355 -3.46 -40.29 8.83
N SER A 356 -3.75 -41.24 7.92
CA SER A 356 -4.23 -40.94 6.56
C SER A 356 -5.55 -40.16 6.59
N ILE A 357 -5.82 -39.34 5.59
CA ILE A 357 -7.04 -38.52 5.58
C ILE A 357 -8.31 -39.37 5.40
N ASP A 358 -9.30 -39.15 6.26
CA ASP A 358 -10.67 -39.65 6.09
C ASP A 358 -11.49 -38.64 5.29
N VAL A 359 -11.33 -38.75 3.98
CA VAL A 359 -11.97 -37.89 2.99
C VAL A 359 -13.48 -38.04 3.00
N ASN A 360 -13.98 -39.26 3.24
CA ASN A 360 -15.41 -39.56 3.22
C ASN A 360 -16.13 -38.87 4.38
N THR A 361 -15.58 -38.95 5.59
CA THR A 361 -16.14 -38.25 6.76
C THR A 361 -16.07 -36.74 6.55
N SER A 362 -14.96 -36.22 6.05
CA SER A 362 -14.79 -34.78 5.80
C SER A 362 -15.78 -34.24 4.75
N ALA A 363 -16.00 -34.96 3.65
CA ALA A 363 -16.94 -34.57 2.60
C ALA A 363 -18.41 -34.72 3.05
N THR A 364 -18.73 -35.77 3.81
CA THR A 364 -20.04 -35.96 4.43
C THR A 364 -20.34 -34.85 5.43
N HIS A 365 -19.34 -34.44 6.21
CA HIS A 365 -19.46 -33.33 7.14
C HIS A 365 -19.79 -32.01 6.43
N ALA A 366 -19.07 -31.70 5.34
CA ALA A 366 -19.36 -30.52 4.53
C ALA A 366 -20.82 -30.51 4.03
N LEU A 367 -21.33 -31.65 3.55
CA LEU A 367 -22.72 -31.77 3.12
C LEU A 367 -23.72 -31.54 4.27
N ASN A 368 -23.44 -32.10 5.46
CA ASN A 368 -24.31 -31.93 6.63
C ASN A 368 -24.40 -30.46 7.06
N ILE A 369 -23.28 -29.73 7.03
CA ILE A 369 -23.24 -28.32 7.41
C ILE A 369 -23.97 -27.44 6.38
N VAL A 370 -23.81 -27.72 5.08
CA VAL A 370 -24.55 -27.02 4.02
C VAL A 370 -26.06 -27.25 4.15
N LYS A 371 -26.49 -28.49 4.42
CA LYS A 371 -27.91 -28.81 4.70
C LYS A 371 -28.47 -28.05 5.91
N ALA A 372 -27.62 -27.73 6.89
CA ALA A 372 -28.00 -26.94 8.06
C ALA A 372 -28.08 -25.42 7.81
N GLY A 373 -27.80 -24.96 6.58
CA GLY A 373 -28.03 -23.58 6.14
C GLY A 373 -26.79 -22.69 6.04
N VAL A 374 -25.59 -23.26 6.15
CA VAL A 374 -24.32 -22.57 5.87
C VAL A 374 -24.19 -22.33 4.37
N VAL A 375 -23.76 -21.12 3.98
CA VAL A 375 -23.77 -20.68 2.57
C VAL A 375 -22.53 -21.12 1.79
N GLY A 376 -21.47 -21.57 2.45
CA GLY A 376 -20.26 -22.02 1.78
C GLY A 376 -19.29 -22.78 2.68
N ILE A 377 -18.32 -23.43 2.05
CA ILE A 377 -17.32 -24.27 2.72
C ILE A 377 -15.93 -23.68 2.49
N VAL A 378 -15.10 -23.70 3.53
CA VAL A 378 -13.67 -23.40 3.43
C VAL A 378 -12.88 -24.67 3.70
N CYS A 379 -12.17 -25.17 2.68
CA CYS A 379 -11.26 -26.30 2.82
C CYS A 379 -9.87 -25.80 3.20
N GLN A 380 -9.07 -26.63 3.89
CA GLN A 380 -7.63 -26.37 4.11
C GLN A 380 -7.33 -25.05 4.87
N GLY A 381 -8.24 -24.60 5.74
CA GLY A 381 -7.98 -23.50 6.67
C GLY A 381 -7.22 -23.95 7.93
N SER A 382 -7.01 -23.05 8.90
CA SER A 382 -6.42 -23.39 10.21
C SER A 382 -7.15 -24.55 10.91
N THR A 383 -8.48 -24.54 10.87
CA THR A 383 -9.34 -25.61 11.41
C THR A 383 -9.12 -26.97 10.77
N ALA A 384 -8.63 -27.00 9.53
CA ALA A 384 -8.35 -28.22 8.78
C ALA A 384 -6.97 -28.80 9.07
N GLU A 385 -6.20 -28.20 9.99
CA GLU A 385 -4.80 -28.55 10.28
C GLU A 385 -3.92 -28.48 9.02
N TRP A 386 -4.17 -27.48 8.16
CA TRP A 386 -3.57 -27.41 6.81
C TRP A 386 -2.04 -27.52 6.76
N VAL A 387 -1.34 -27.12 7.82
CA VAL A 387 0.13 -27.19 7.95
C VAL A 387 0.65 -28.61 7.98
N THR A 388 -0.18 -29.58 8.39
CA THR A 388 0.18 -31.00 8.46
C THR A 388 -0.24 -31.78 7.21
N LEU A 389 -0.94 -31.14 6.27
CA LEU A 389 -1.43 -31.79 5.05
C LEU A 389 -0.44 -31.63 3.90
N SER A 390 -0.19 -32.73 3.18
CA SER A 390 0.52 -32.68 1.92
C SER A 390 -0.30 -31.94 0.85
N THR A 391 0.35 -31.54 -0.25
CA THR A 391 -0.37 -30.95 -1.38
C THR A 391 -1.41 -31.92 -1.94
N ASP A 392 -1.10 -33.22 -2.06
CA ASP A 392 -2.04 -34.19 -2.62
C ASP A 392 -3.26 -34.41 -1.73
N GLU A 393 -3.05 -34.48 -0.41
CA GLU A 393 -4.15 -34.58 0.58
C GLU A 393 -5.08 -33.37 0.53
N LYS A 394 -4.50 -32.17 0.39
CA LYS A 394 -5.24 -30.93 0.18
C LYS A 394 -6.14 -31.04 -1.06
N ARG A 395 -5.57 -31.45 -2.19
CA ARG A 395 -6.31 -31.59 -3.46
C ARG A 395 -7.42 -32.61 -3.36
N GLU A 396 -7.12 -33.78 -2.79
CA GLU A 396 -8.08 -34.88 -2.60
C GLU A 396 -9.29 -34.43 -1.78
N LEU A 397 -9.05 -33.74 -0.66
CA LEU A 397 -10.10 -33.20 0.19
C LEU A 397 -11.02 -32.23 -0.58
N THR A 398 -10.45 -31.25 -1.30
CA THR A 398 -11.24 -30.26 -2.05
C THR A 398 -12.09 -30.92 -3.14
N ARG A 399 -11.50 -31.85 -3.90
CA ARG A 399 -12.21 -32.62 -4.94
C ARG A 399 -13.37 -33.43 -4.36
N ALA A 400 -13.14 -34.11 -3.25
CA ALA A 400 -14.16 -34.93 -2.63
C ALA A 400 -15.33 -34.11 -2.07
N VAL A 401 -15.05 -32.96 -1.45
CA VAL A 401 -16.08 -32.01 -1.01
C VAL A 401 -16.88 -31.51 -2.21
N ARG A 402 -16.21 -31.05 -3.28
CA ARG A 402 -16.87 -30.61 -4.52
C ARG A 402 -17.74 -31.70 -5.13
N ASN A 403 -17.21 -32.91 -5.29
CA ASN A 403 -17.95 -34.05 -5.84
C ASN A 403 -19.17 -34.40 -4.99
N THR A 404 -19.02 -34.43 -3.67
CA THR A 404 -20.11 -34.74 -2.74
C THR A 404 -21.21 -33.69 -2.81
N LEU A 405 -20.87 -32.39 -2.80
CA LEU A 405 -21.85 -31.31 -2.95
C LEU A 405 -22.55 -31.40 -4.31
N ASN A 406 -21.81 -31.61 -5.40
CA ASN A 406 -22.37 -31.72 -6.75
C ASN A 406 -23.37 -32.86 -6.89
N SER A 407 -23.01 -34.06 -6.40
CA SER A 407 -23.86 -35.26 -6.48
C SER A 407 -25.10 -35.18 -5.59
N ASN A 408 -25.13 -34.26 -4.62
CA ASN A 408 -26.27 -34.04 -3.72
C ASN A 408 -27.06 -32.76 -4.04
N GLY A 409 -26.86 -32.16 -5.22
CA GLY A 409 -27.64 -31.00 -5.69
C GLY A 409 -27.14 -29.63 -5.24
N TYR A 410 -26.01 -29.56 -4.53
CA TYR A 410 -25.41 -28.33 -3.99
C TYR A 410 -24.29 -27.79 -4.89
N LYS A 411 -24.47 -27.86 -6.21
CA LYS A 411 -23.45 -27.46 -7.20
C LYS A 411 -23.02 -26.00 -7.08
N SER A 412 -23.96 -25.12 -6.72
CA SER A 412 -23.71 -23.67 -6.57
C SER A 412 -23.03 -23.29 -5.26
N THR A 413 -22.94 -24.19 -4.28
CA THR A 413 -22.32 -23.86 -2.99
C THR A 413 -20.84 -23.48 -3.21
N PRO A 414 -20.43 -22.27 -2.80
CA PRO A 414 -19.04 -21.83 -2.93
C PRO A 414 -18.11 -22.67 -2.05
N ILE A 415 -16.99 -23.10 -2.64
CA ILE A 415 -15.84 -23.66 -1.95
C ILE A 415 -14.69 -22.65 -2.02
N ILE A 416 -14.17 -22.27 -0.86
CA ILE A 416 -12.96 -21.47 -0.71
C ILE A 416 -11.83 -22.41 -0.30
N ALA A 417 -10.72 -22.44 -1.03
CA ALA A 417 -9.56 -23.25 -0.66
C ALA A 417 -8.51 -22.41 0.10
N GLY A 418 -8.05 -22.91 1.24
CA GLY A 418 -6.91 -22.34 1.95
C GLY A 418 -5.61 -22.63 1.21
N ILE A 419 -4.88 -21.58 0.82
CA ILE A 419 -3.64 -21.69 0.03
C ILE A 419 -2.43 -21.07 0.75
N SER A 420 -2.52 -20.98 2.07
CA SER A 420 -1.48 -20.37 2.89
C SER A 420 -0.15 -21.09 2.64
N ALA A 421 0.91 -20.31 2.44
CA ALA A 421 2.22 -20.80 2.04
C ALA A 421 3.31 -19.85 2.55
N GLN A 422 4.56 -20.34 2.60
CA GLN A 422 5.69 -19.53 3.11
C GLN A 422 6.42 -18.75 2.00
N SER A 423 5.98 -18.89 0.74
CA SER A 423 6.48 -18.10 -0.40
C SER A 423 5.33 -17.72 -1.34
N THR A 424 5.51 -16.59 -2.05
CA THR A 424 4.54 -16.11 -3.04
C THR A 424 4.31 -17.12 -4.16
N GLN A 425 5.37 -17.72 -4.69
CA GLN A 425 5.30 -18.69 -5.78
C GLN A 425 4.49 -19.92 -5.38
N GLN A 426 4.72 -20.45 -4.17
CA GLN A 426 3.98 -21.60 -3.67
C GLN A 426 2.49 -21.26 -3.48
N ALA A 427 2.15 -20.08 -2.97
CA ALA A 427 0.75 -19.65 -2.85
C ALA A 427 0.07 -19.57 -4.24
N ILE A 428 0.77 -19.04 -5.25
CA ILE A 428 0.26 -18.96 -6.63
C ILE A 428 0.02 -20.36 -7.20
N GLU A 429 0.94 -21.30 -7.02
CA GLU A 429 0.80 -22.69 -7.47
C GLU A 429 -0.39 -23.38 -6.81
N LEU A 430 -0.51 -23.27 -5.48
CA LEU A 430 -1.66 -23.80 -4.74
C LEU A 430 -2.99 -23.22 -5.23
N SER A 431 -3.00 -21.93 -5.63
CA SER A 431 -4.21 -21.31 -6.17
C SER A 431 -4.64 -21.86 -7.53
N LYS A 432 -3.68 -22.31 -8.36
CA LYS A 432 -3.97 -22.99 -9.64
C LYS A 432 -4.53 -24.38 -9.39
N LEU A 433 -3.92 -25.13 -8.48
CA LEU A 433 -4.40 -26.46 -8.09
C LEU A 433 -5.81 -26.37 -7.48
N ALA A 434 -6.06 -25.39 -6.62
CA ALA A 434 -7.39 -25.15 -6.04
C ALA A 434 -8.47 -24.94 -7.12
N LYS A 435 -8.16 -24.24 -8.21
CA LYS A 435 -9.08 -24.07 -9.34
C LYS A 435 -9.37 -25.39 -10.04
N GLU A 436 -8.34 -26.16 -10.33
CA GLU A 436 -8.47 -27.50 -10.94
C GLU A 436 -9.34 -28.43 -10.08
N ASP A 437 -9.26 -28.28 -8.76
CA ASP A 437 -9.98 -29.12 -7.79
C ASP A 437 -11.43 -28.64 -7.54
N GLY A 438 -11.84 -27.54 -8.16
CA GLY A 438 -13.22 -27.04 -8.14
C GLY A 438 -13.54 -26.02 -7.03
N ALA A 439 -12.52 -25.37 -6.47
CA ALA A 439 -12.70 -24.18 -5.65
C ALA A 439 -13.08 -22.97 -6.51
N GLN A 440 -13.83 -22.03 -5.92
CA GLN A 440 -14.28 -20.80 -6.57
C GLN A 440 -13.63 -19.53 -6.02
N ALA A 441 -12.91 -19.64 -4.90
CA ALA A 441 -12.06 -18.60 -4.35
C ALA A 441 -10.97 -19.25 -3.50
N VAL A 442 -9.98 -18.45 -3.12
CA VAL A 442 -8.87 -18.88 -2.25
C VAL A 442 -8.73 -17.97 -1.03
N LEU A 443 -8.25 -18.51 0.07
CA LEU A 443 -8.02 -17.81 1.34
C LEU A 443 -6.56 -17.99 1.76
N SER A 444 -5.86 -16.89 2.07
CA SER A 444 -4.42 -16.96 2.38
C SER A 444 -4.04 -16.14 3.61
N LEU A 445 -3.41 -16.80 4.58
CA LEU A 445 -2.61 -16.13 5.63
C LEU A 445 -1.40 -15.47 4.98
N PRO A 446 -0.83 -14.42 5.60
CA PRO A 446 0.49 -13.95 5.18
C PRO A 446 1.53 -15.07 5.42
N PRO A 447 2.67 -15.08 4.70
CA PRO A 447 3.82 -15.90 5.09
C PRO A 447 4.21 -15.56 6.53
N THR A 448 4.48 -16.56 7.35
CA THR A 448 4.53 -16.37 8.82
C THR A 448 5.91 -16.61 9.42
N TYR A 449 6.73 -17.47 8.81
CA TYR A 449 7.98 -17.92 9.41
C TYR A 449 8.99 -16.78 9.63
N PHE A 450 9.14 -15.90 8.64
CA PHE A 450 10.05 -14.75 8.69
C PHE A 450 9.35 -13.45 9.12
N ALA A 451 8.40 -13.52 10.07
CA ALA A 451 7.57 -12.38 10.47
C ALA A 451 8.35 -11.10 10.80
N ALA A 452 9.50 -11.21 11.47
CA ALA A 452 10.35 -10.07 11.83
C ALA A 452 10.86 -9.27 10.60
N SER A 453 10.94 -9.90 9.43
CA SER A 453 11.39 -9.29 8.18
C SER A 453 10.23 -8.82 7.28
N LEU A 454 8.98 -9.15 7.64
CA LEU A 454 7.80 -8.88 6.82
C LEU A 454 7.15 -7.56 7.23
N THR A 455 7.61 -6.48 6.60
CA THR A 455 7.01 -5.14 6.73
C THR A 455 5.60 -5.07 6.13
N GLN A 456 4.82 -4.03 6.44
CA GLN A 456 3.53 -3.78 5.78
C GLN A 456 3.65 -3.78 4.25
N SER A 457 4.70 -3.17 3.71
CA SER A 457 4.95 -3.15 2.26
C SER A 457 5.23 -4.55 1.70
N ALA A 458 5.94 -5.40 2.43
CA ALA A 458 6.19 -6.78 2.01
C ALA A 458 4.89 -7.60 2.01
N LEU A 459 4.05 -7.43 3.03
CA LEU A 459 2.74 -8.09 3.11
C LEU A 459 1.81 -7.64 1.98
N THR A 460 1.74 -6.32 1.69
CA THR A 460 0.94 -5.82 0.57
C THR A 460 1.44 -6.36 -0.76
N SER A 461 2.76 -6.37 -0.99
CA SER A 461 3.34 -6.92 -2.23
C SER A 461 3.08 -8.42 -2.39
N PHE A 462 3.05 -9.19 -1.29
CA PHE A 462 2.68 -10.60 -1.33
C PHE A 462 1.25 -10.80 -1.82
N TYR A 463 0.28 -10.08 -1.26
CA TYR A 463 -1.12 -10.23 -1.65
C TYR A 463 -1.40 -9.69 -3.05
N ASP A 464 -0.77 -8.58 -3.45
CA ASP A 464 -0.87 -8.04 -4.81
C ASP A 464 -0.34 -9.04 -5.85
N ALA A 465 0.86 -9.60 -5.61
CA ALA A 465 1.44 -10.61 -6.50
C ALA A 465 0.57 -11.88 -6.55
N LEU A 466 0.12 -12.38 -5.41
CA LEU A 466 -0.78 -13.53 -5.35
C LEU A 466 -2.06 -13.28 -6.15
N ALA A 467 -2.73 -12.14 -5.93
CA ALA A 467 -3.98 -11.81 -6.60
C ALA A 467 -3.80 -11.57 -8.10
N THR A 468 -2.67 -11.00 -8.53
CA THR A 468 -2.34 -10.79 -9.94
C THR A 468 -2.22 -12.12 -10.70
N HIS A 469 -1.68 -13.16 -10.06
CA HIS A 469 -1.37 -14.43 -10.71
C HIS A 469 -2.37 -15.54 -10.40
N SER A 470 -3.23 -15.35 -9.40
CA SER A 470 -4.21 -16.34 -9.02
C SER A 470 -5.33 -16.42 -10.06
N PRO A 471 -5.70 -17.62 -10.53
CA PRO A 471 -6.81 -17.78 -11.46
C PRO A 471 -8.18 -17.79 -10.77
N LEU A 472 -8.21 -17.54 -9.44
CA LEU A 472 -9.37 -17.47 -8.58
C LEU A 472 -9.36 -16.15 -7.77
N PRO A 473 -10.53 -15.65 -7.35
CA PRO A 473 -10.64 -14.57 -6.38
C PRO A 473 -9.94 -14.87 -5.05
N VAL A 474 -9.24 -13.88 -4.50
CA VAL A 474 -8.44 -13.99 -3.28
C VAL A 474 -9.13 -13.30 -2.11
N LEU A 475 -9.21 -14.02 -0.99
CA LEU A 475 -9.53 -13.50 0.34
C LEU A 475 -8.26 -13.38 1.17
N ILE A 476 -8.06 -12.20 1.74
CA ILE A 476 -7.03 -11.98 2.76
C ILE A 476 -7.45 -12.71 4.03
N TYR A 477 -6.54 -13.39 4.70
CA TYR A 477 -6.78 -14.00 6.01
C TYR A 477 -5.91 -13.34 7.07
N SER A 478 -6.53 -12.60 7.97
CA SER A 478 -5.88 -12.01 9.14
C SER A 478 -6.15 -12.87 10.36
N PHE A 479 -5.11 -13.50 10.91
CA PHE A 479 -5.22 -14.31 12.13
C PHE A 479 -3.92 -14.26 12.96
N PRO A 480 -3.69 -13.15 13.69
CA PRO A 480 -2.39 -12.83 14.29
C PRO A 480 -1.82 -13.92 15.21
N SER A 481 -2.69 -14.62 15.95
CA SER A 481 -2.27 -15.67 16.90
C SER A 481 -1.62 -16.88 16.24
N VAL A 482 -1.90 -17.15 14.96
CA VAL A 482 -1.28 -18.24 14.18
C VAL A 482 -0.35 -17.71 13.08
N SER A 483 -0.19 -16.39 12.99
CA SER A 483 0.67 -15.71 12.01
C SER A 483 1.77 -14.86 12.65
N ASN A 484 2.27 -15.28 13.83
CA ASN A 484 3.37 -14.61 14.54
C ASN A 484 3.14 -13.10 14.76
N GLY A 485 1.89 -12.72 15.05
CA GLY A 485 1.52 -11.33 15.31
C GLY A 485 1.46 -10.44 14.05
N LEU A 486 1.65 -10.99 12.85
CA LEU A 486 1.50 -10.21 11.62
C LEU A 486 0.06 -9.77 11.44
N VAL A 487 -0.12 -8.47 11.28
CA VAL A 487 -1.41 -7.82 11.07
C VAL A 487 -1.28 -6.81 9.94
N LEU A 488 -2.16 -6.86 8.94
CA LEU A 488 -2.28 -5.79 7.96
C LEU A 488 -3.01 -4.59 8.58
N SER A 489 -2.50 -3.39 8.31
CA SER A 489 -3.21 -2.15 8.66
C SER A 489 -4.49 -1.99 7.84
N ALA A 490 -5.48 -1.24 8.34
CA ALA A 490 -6.67 -0.92 7.55
C ALA A 490 -6.32 -0.21 6.24
N ASP A 491 -5.35 0.70 6.25
CA ASP A 491 -4.89 1.42 5.04
C ASP A 491 -4.29 0.47 4.00
N SER A 492 -3.50 -0.52 4.45
CA SER A 492 -2.98 -1.57 3.56
C SER A 492 -4.11 -2.41 2.96
N ILE A 493 -5.14 -2.75 3.74
CA ILE A 493 -6.30 -3.51 3.26
C ILE A 493 -7.13 -2.69 2.26
N ILE A 494 -7.40 -1.41 2.56
CA ILE A 494 -8.10 -0.47 1.66
C ILE A 494 -7.35 -0.34 0.33
N SER A 495 -6.02 -0.26 0.36
CA SER A 495 -5.20 -0.25 -0.84
C SER A 495 -5.30 -1.56 -1.63
N LEU A 496 -5.24 -2.72 -0.95
CA LEU A 496 -5.37 -4.03 -1.59
C LEU A 496 -6.77 -4.27 -2.16
N ALA A 497 -7.82 -3.70 -1.54
CA ALA A 497 -9.19 -3.79 -2.01
C ALA A 497 -9.40 -3.17 -3.41
N GLN A 498 -8.47 -2.33 -3.88
CA GLN A 498 -8.49 -1.81 -5.25
C GLN A 498 -8.08 -2.84 -6.31
N HIS A 499 -7.47 -3.96 -5.90
CA HIS A 499 -7.11 -5.04 -6.80
C HIS A 499 -8.36 -5.86 -7.16
N THR A 500 -8.74 -5.89 -8.45
CA THR A 500 -9.99 -6.52 -8.92
C THR A 500 -10.18 -8.00 -8.54
N ASN A 501 -9.08 -8.72 -8.30
CA ASN A 501 -9.10 -10.13 -7.89
C ASN A 501 -8.95 -10.34 -6.36
N ILE A 502 -8.85 -9.27 -5.56
CA ILE A 502 -8.93 -9.34 -4.09
C ILE A 502 -10.35 -8.96 -3.70
N ILE A 503 -11.13 -9.95 -3.27
CA ILE A 503 -12.57 -9.79 -3.06
C ILE A 503 -12.98 -9.63 -1.61
N GLY A 504 -12.04 -9.66 -0.66
CA GLY A 504 -12.39 -9.50 0.74
C GLY A 504 -11.35 -9.94 1.74
N ILE A 505 -11.77 -10.00 3.00
CA ILE A 505 -10.96 -10.39 4.14
C ILE A 505 -11.74 -11.23 5.14
N LYS A 506 -11.10 -12.31 5.61
CA LYS A 506 -11.46 -13.01 6.85
C LYS A 506 -10.70 -12.37 8.01
N GLN A 507 -11.42 -11.70 8.90
CA GLN A 507 -10.84 -10.95 10.00
C GLN A 507 -10.96 -11.71 11.31
N THR A 508 -9.89 -12.36 11.79
CA THR A 508 -9.82 -13.08 13.08
C THR A 508 -9.01 -12.32 14.15
N ASP A 509 -8.63 -11.07 13.90
CA ASP A 509 -7.94 -10.23 14.90
C ASP A 509 -8.87 -9.57 15.94
N HIS A 510 -10.19 -9.76 15.79
CA HIS A 510 -11.25 -9.22 16.65
C HIS A 510 -11.29 -7.67 16.72
N ASP A 511 -10.67 -6.98 15.76
CA ASP A 511 -10.64 -5.52 15.71
C ASP A 511 -11.87 -4.97 14.95
N ILE A 512 -12.97 -4.77 15.69
CA ILE A 512 -14.20 -4.17 15.14
C ILE A 512 -13.95 -2.75 14.63
N GLY A 513 -13.09 -1.96 15.27
CA GLY A 513 -12.75 -0.60 14.83
C GLY A 513 -12.12 -0.61 13.44
N LYS A 514 -11.27 -1.59 13.16
CA LYS A 514 -10.74 -1.84 11.81
C LYS A 514 -11.83 -2.26 10.84
N MET A 515 -12.76 -3.14 11.23
CA MET A 515 -13.88 -3.55 10.37
C MET A 515 -14.78 -2.37 10.00
N VAL A 516 -15.00 -1.40 10.91
CA VAL A 516 -15.71 -0.15 10.60
C VAL A 516 -15.05 0.60 9.43
N ARG A 517 -13.72 0.72 9.43
CA ARG A 517 -12.98 1.37 8.33
C ARG A 517 -13.12 0.65 6.98
N LEU A 518 -13.49 -0.63 6.99
CA LEU A 518 -13.64 -1.47 5.80
C LEU A 518 -15.11 -1.60 5.35
N GLY A 519 -16.08 -1.19 6.18
CA GLY A 519 -17.51 -1.42 5.96
C GLY A 519 -18.03 -0.85 4.63
N ASP A 520 -17.54 0.33 4.25
CA ASP A 520 -17.97 1.02 3.01
C ASP A 520 -17.40 0.38 1.73
N LEU A 521 -16.39 -0.49 1.84
CA LEU A 521 -15.74 -1.13 0.69
C LEU A 521 -16.61 -2.19 0.01
N HIS A 522 -17.73 -2.59 0.62
CA HIS A 522 -18.70 -3.49 -0.01
C HIS A 522 -19.19 -2.96 -1.36
N ASN A 523 -19.33 -1.64 -1.50
CA ASN A 523 -19.70 -0.98 -2.76
C ASN A 523 -18.64 -1.14 -3.86
N SER A 524 -17.42 -1.55 -3.49
CA SER A 524 -16.30 -1.84 -4.39
C SER A 524 -16.07 -3.35 -4.57
N ASN A 525 -17.06 -4.20 -4.27
CA ASN A 525 -16.96 -5.67 -4.33
C ASN A 525 -15.91 -6.28 -3.38
N PHE A 526 -15.60 -5.61 -2.27
CA PHE A 526 -14.73 -6.13 -1.23
C PHE A 526 -15.55 -6.49 0.02
N TYR A 527 -15.51 -7.76 0.43
CA TYR A 527 -16.34 -8.30 1.50
C TYR A 527 -15.56 -8.55 2.79
N THR A 528 -16.06 -7.99 3.90
CA THR A 528 -15.50 -8.26 5.22
C THR A 528 -16.28 -9.39 5.89
N LEU A 529 -15.56 -10.41 6.39
CA LEU A 529 -16.12 -11.57 7.10
C LEU A 529 -15.49 -11.68 8.49
N ALA A 530 -16.31 -11.87 9.52
CA ALA A 530 -15.82 -12.20 10.85
C ALA A 530 -15.12 -13.57 10.85
N GLY A 531 -13.98 -13.68 11.51
CA GLY A 531 -13.16 -14.88 11.56
C GLY A 531 -13.48 -15.84 12.71
N ALA A 532 -14.29 -15.40 13.67
CA ALA A 532 -15.00 -16.19 14.66
C ALA A 532 -16.42 -15.61 14.83
N SER A 533 -17.33 -16.34 15.48
CA SER A 533 -18.74 -15.93 15.56
C SER A 533 -19.21 -15.52 16.95
N ASN A 534 -18.34 -15.57 17.96
CA ASN A 534 -18.54 -14.97 19.28
C ASN A 534 -18.75 -13.44 19.25
N TYR A 535 -18.37 -12.75 18.17
CA TYR A 535 -18.63 -11.32 17.94
C TYR A 535 -19.42 -11.04 16.64
N LEU A 536 -20.12 -12.03 16.09
CA LEU A 536 -20.79 -11.93 14.78
C LEU A 536 -21.72 -10.72 14.67
N THR A 537 -22.61 -10.51 15.64
CA THR A 537 -23.56 -9.38 15.64
C THR A 537 -22.87 -8.02 15.56
N ALA A 538 -21.76 -7.82 16.28
CA ALA A 538 -20.98 -6.58 16.23
C ALA A 538 -20.32 -6.39 14.86
N ALA A 539 -19.77 -7.46 14.28
CA ALA A 539 -19.18 -7.41 12.94
C ALA A 539 -20.24 -7.08 11.88
N LEU A 540 -21.42 -7.69 11.96
CA LEU A 540 -22.53 -7.43 11.04
C LEU A 540 -23.03 -5.99 11.12
N ALA A 541 -23.10 -5.42 12.32
CA ALA A 541 -23.51 -4.04 12.53
C ALA A 541 -22.57 -3.01 11.86
N VAL A 542 -21.31 -3.37 11.63
CA VAL A 542 -20.30 -2.49 11.00
C VAL A 542 -19.98 -2.85 9.55
N GLY A 543 -20.85 -3.62 8.90
CA GLY A 543 -20.78 -3.88 7.45
C GLY A 543 -20.18 -5.24 7.05
N ALA A 544 -19.89 -6.14 8.01
CA ALA A 544 -19.54 -7.51 7.63
C ALA A 544 -20.73 -8.22 6.95
N ILE A 545 -20.43 -9.13 6.02
CA ILE A 545 -21.46 -9.92 5.33
C ILE A 545 -21.77 -11.26 6.00
N GLY A 546 -21.09 -11.56 7.11
CA GLY A 546 -21.21 -12.83 7.82
C GLY A 546 -19.89 -13.24 8.45
N SER A 547 -19.66 -14.55 8.53
CA SER A 547 -18.44 -15.11 9.12
C SER A 547 -17.88 -16.30 8.36
N ILE A 548 -16.57 -16.54 8.52
CA ILE A 548 -15.95 -17.86 8.30
C ILE A 548 -15.57 -18.37 9.70
N THR A 549 -16.42 -19.19 10.30
CA THR A 549 -16.34 -19.53 11.74
C THR A 549 -16.26 -21.02 12.01
N GLY A 550 -15.39 -21.41 12.95
CA GLY A 550 -15.27 -22.79 13.40
C GLY A 550 -16.56 -23.35 14.02
N ALA A 551 -17.37 -22.48 14.65
CA ALA A 551 -18.64 -22.87 15.27
C ALA A 551 -19.67 -23.42 14.29
N ALA A 552 -19.59 -23.04 13.02
CA ALA A 552 -20.47 -23.57 11.98
C ALA A 552 -20.29 -25.10 11.77
N ASN A 553 -19.20 -25.69 12.24
CA ASN A 553 -18.98 -27.13 12.16
C ASN A 553 -19.73 -27.94 13.23
N TYR A 554 -20.17 -27.32 14.33
CA TYR A 554 -20.86 -28.03 15.42
C TYR A 554 -22.14 -27.33 15.90
N ALA A 555 -22.40 -26.09 15.48
CA ALA A 555 -23.62 -25.35 15.76
C ALA A 555 -24.10 -24.50 14.57
N PRO A 556 -24.16 -25.04 13.33
CA PRO A 556 -24.52 -24.27 12.14
C PRO A 556 -25.90 -23.59 12.23
N GLU A 557 -26.87 -24.24 12.88
CA GLU A 557 -28.22 -23.70 13.06
C GLU A 557 -28.21 -22.47 13.96
N LEU A 558 -27.44 -22.49 15.06
CA LEU A 558 -27.30 -21.37 15.99
C LEU A 558 -26.58 -20.19 15.34
N VAL A 559 -25.44 -20.45 14.67
CA VAL A 559 -24.68 -19.44 13.93
C VAL A 559 -25.56 -18.76 12.88
N THR A 560 -26.33 -19.55 12.12
CA THR A 560 -27.24 -19.03 11.10
C THR A 560 -28.44 -18.31 11.71
N ALA A 561 -28.94 -18.74 12.88
CA ALA A 561 -30.01 -18.07 13.58
C ALA A 561 -29.59 -16.67 14.09
N VAL A 562 -28.35 -16.50 14.55
CA VAL A 562 -27.80 -15.17 14.91
C VAL A 562 -27.82 -14.24 13.70
N GLN A 563 -27.29 -14.69 12.55
CA GLN A 563 -27.30 -13.92 11.30
C GLN A 563 -28.72 -13.54 10.88
N ARG A 564 -29.65 -14.50 10.86
CA ARG A 564 -31.05 -14.26 10.46
C ARG A 564 -31.77 -13.29 11.40
N ALA A 565 -31.54 -13.38 12.71
CA ALA A 565 -32.12 -12.45 13.66
C ALA A 565 -31.60 -11.02 13.45
N HIS A 566 -30.29 -10.87 13.23
CA HIS A 566 -29.68 -9.58 12.89
C HIS A 566 -30.26 -9.02 11.58
N ASP A 567 -30.27 -9.81 10.50
CA ASP A 567 -30.74 -9.38 9.18
C ASP A 567 -32.25 -9.09 9.16
N GLY A 568 -33.03 -9.73 10.05
CA GLY A 568 -34.44 -9.43 10.26
C GLY A 568 -34.71 -8.20 11.14
N GLY A 569 -33.68 -7.52 11.66
CA GLY A 569 -33.82 -6.35 12.53
C GLY A 569 -34.22 -6.66 13.98
N ASP A 570 -34.23 -7.93 14.39
CA ASP A 570 -34.56 -8.34 15.77
C ASP A 570 -33.29 -8.33 16.63
N THR A 571 -32.87 -7.12 17.02
CA THR A 571 -31.62 -6.90 17.77
C THR A 571 -31.60 -7.66 19.09
N GLU A 572 -32.71 -7.72 19.82
CA GLU A 572 -32.76 -8.40 21.12
C GLU A 572 -32.58 -9.91 20.96
N LYS A 573 -33.29 -10.53 20.01
CA LYS A 573 -33.10 -11.95 19.71
C LYS A 573 -31.70 -12.24 19.18
N ALA A 574 -31.16 -11.37 18.33
CA ALA A 574 -29.80 -11.51 17.81
C ALA A 574 -28.78 -11.51 18.95
N LEU A 575 -28.91 -10.60 19.92
CA LEU A 575 -28.04 -10.53 21.09
C LEU A 575 -28.23 -11.72 22.05
N GLN A 576 -29.45 -12.20 22.25
CA GLN A 576 -29.70 -13.40 23.04
C GLN A 576 -29.04 -14.65 22.43
N LEU A 577 -29.20 -14.85 21.13
CA LEU A 577 -28.56 -15.94 20.40
C LEU A 577 -27.04 -15.77 20.36
N GLN A 578 -26.55 -14.54 20.20
CA GLN A 578 -25.12 -14.22 20.22
C GLN A 578 -24.48 -14.62 21.56
N ARG A 579 -25.14 -14.33 22.70
CA ARG A 579 -24.65 -14.70 24.03
C ARG A 579 -24.53 -16.22 24.18
N LYS A 580 -25.52 -16.98 23.68
CA LYS A 580 -25.47 -18.45 23.66
C LYS A 580 -24.32 -18.97 22.81
N LEU A 581 -24.17 -18.40 21.60
CA LEU A 581 -23.11 -18.78 20.67
C LEU A 581 -21.72 -18.48 21.24
N ALA A 582 -21.53 -17.30 21.82
CA ALA A 582 -20.27 -16.90 22.45
C ALA A 582 -19.90 -17.82 23.62
N ALA A 583 -20.87 -18.20 24.48
CA ALA A 583 -20.62 -19.13 25.58
C ALA A 583 -20.22 -20.52 25.09
N LEU A 584 -20.87 -21.01 24.02
CA LEU A 584 -20.50 -22.29 23.40
C LEU A 584 -19.10 -22.24 22.77
N GLU A 585 -18.78 -21.17 22.04
CA GLU A 585 -17.47 -20.98 21.44
C GLU A 585 -16.36 -20.88 22.49
N ASP A 586 -16.61 -20.22 23.63
CA ASP A 586 -15.65 -20.16 24.73
C ASP A 586 -15.35 -21.55 25.29
N GLU A 587 -16.38 -22.36 25.53
CA GLU A 587 -16.20 -23.75 26.01
C GLU A 587 -15.43 -24.63 25.02
N VAL A 588 -15.78 -24.58 23.74
CA VAL A 588 -15.06 -25.33 22.70
C VAL A 588 -13.64 -24.78 22.51
N GLY A 589 -13.47 -23.46 22.59
CA GLY A 589 -12.19 -22.76 22.38
C GLY A 589 -11.10 -23.17 23.36
N LYS A 590 -11.45 -23.65 24.56
CA LYS A 590 -10.50 -24.15 25.58
C LYS A 590 -9.61 -25.29 25.08
N GLY A 591 -10.07 -26.08 24.11
CA GLY A 591 -9.28 -27.16 23.50
C GLY A 591 -8.73 -26.83 22.11
N GLY A 592 -8.81 -25.56 21.67
CA GLY A 592 -8.27 -25.09 20.40
C GLY A 592 -8.88 -25.78 19.17
N ILE A 593 -8.07 -25.96 18.12
CA ILE A 593 -8.51 -26.58 16.86
C ILE A 593 -9.01 -28.04 17.06
N PRO A 594 -8.32 -28.91 17.83
CA PRO A 594 -8.81 -30.27 18.07
C PRO A 594 -10.21 -30.31 18.69
N ALA A 595 -10.56 -29.34 19.53
CA ALA A 595 -11.89 -29.27 20.15
C ALA A 595 -13.00 -28.97 19.14
N ILE A 596 -12.74 -28.22 18.06
CA ILE A 596 -13.72 -28.01 16.99
C ILE A 596 -14.04 -29.35 16.31
N LYS A 597 -13.00 -30.13 15.97
CA LYS A 597 -13.16 -31.47 15.37
C LYS A 597 -13.91 -32.41 16.31
N LEU A 598 -13.59 -32.38 17.60
CA LEU A 598 -14.26 -33.15 18.63
C LEU A 598 -15.74 -32.76 18.76
N ALA A 599 -16.05 -31.46 18.81
CA ALA A 599 -17.43 -30.97 18.87
C ALA A 599 -18.24 -31.42 17.65
N SER A 600 -17.64 -31.35 16.45
CA SER A 600 -18.24 -31.88 15.23
C SER A 600 -18.52 -33.39 15.33
N ALA A 601 -17.55 -34.17 15.80
CA ALA A 601 -17.71 -35.61 15.95
C ALA A 601 -18.78 -35.98 16.98
N VAL A 602 -18.86 -35.25 18.09
CA VAL A 602 -19.93 -35.44 19.10
C VAL A 602 -21.30 -35.13 18.49
N LYS A 603 -21.44 -34.02 17.76
CA LYS A 603 -22.71 -33.65 17.13
C LYS A 603 -23.19 -34.66 16.08
N TYR A 604 -22.28 -35.11 15.21
CA TYR A 604 -22.64 -35.91 14.04
C TYR A 604 -22.37 -37.42 14.22
N GLY A 605 -21.88 -37.85 15.38
CA GLY A 605 -21.63 -39.26 15.69
C GLY A 605 -20.45 -39.87 14.94
N TYR A 606 -19.41 -39.08 14.63
CA TYR A 606 -18.21 -39.59 13.96
C TYR A 606 -17.35 -40.42 14.91
N LYS A 607 -16.80 -41.52 14.41
CA LYS A 607 -16.02 -42.48 15.22
C LYS A 607 -14.75 -41.88 15.80
N HIS A 608 -13.99 -41.13 15.01
CA HIS A 608 -12.71 -40.55 15.40
C HIS A 608 -12.70 -39.04 15.18
N ALA A 609 -12.04 -38.35 16.09
CA ALA A 609 -11.84 -36.90 16.05
C ALA A 609 -10.40 -36.54 16.43
N LEU A 610 -9.47 -37.44 16.13
CA LEU A 610 -8.07 -37.25 16.47
C LEU A 610 -7.47 -36.16 15.57
N PRO A 611 -6.65 -35.25 16.11
CA PRO A 611 -5.81 -34.38 15.32
C PRO A 611 -4.60 -35.17 14.79
N ARG A 612 -3.91 -34.63 13.78
CA ARG A 612 -2.67 -35.23 13.29
C ARG A 612 -1.52 -34.86 14.22
N HIS A 613 -0.62 -35.80 14.48
CA HIS A 613 0.56 -35.52 15.28
C HIS A 613 1.41 -34.40 14.64
N PRO A 614 2.06 -33.54 15.44
CA PRO A 614 2.24 -33.63 16.89
C PRO A 614 1.14 -32.98 17.74
N VAL A 615 0.00 -32.56 17.15
CA VAL A 615 -1.07 -31.92 17.91
C VAL A 615 -1.71 -32.95 18.87
N PRO A 616 -1.85 -32.65 20.17
CA PRO A 616 -2.42 -33.59 21.13
C PRO A 616 -3.94 -33.68 21.00
N ALA A 617 -4.49 -34.87 21.26
CA ALA A 617 -5.93 -35.03 21.41
C ALA A 617 -6.47 -34.23 22.61
N CYS A 618 -7.74 -33.85 22.55
CA CYS A 618 -8.43 -33.26 23.70
C CYS A 618 -8.51 -34.27 24.85
N THR A 619 -8.35 -33.79 26.08
CA THR A 619 -8.53 -34.61 27.29
C THR A 619 -9.99 -35.02 27.48
N ASP A 620 -10.23 -36.07 28.26
CA ASP A 620 -11.59 -36.51 28.60
C ASP A 620 -12.40 -35.42 29.31
N ALA A 621 -11.75 -34.58 30.12
CA ALA A 621 -12.38 -33.43 30.75
C ALA A 621 -12.89 -32.41 29.72
N VAL A 622 -12.10 -32.10 28.69
CA VAL A 622 -12.52 -31.22 27.58
C VAL A 622 -13.66 -31.87 26.80
N ARG A 623 -13.58 -33.18 26.51
CA ARG A 623 -14.66 -33.91 25.85
C ARG A 623 -15.97 -33.85 26.63
N ALA A 624 -15.92 -34.08 27.94
CA ALA A 624 -17.10 -34.00 28.80
C ALA A 624 -17.70 -32.59 28.81
N SER A 625 -16.86 -31.55 28.93
CA SER A 625 -17.31 -30.15 28.90
C SER A 625 -18.00 -29.80 27.58
N ILE A 626 -17.39 -30.14 26.43
CA ILE A 626 -17.95 -29.89 25.10
C ILE A 626 -19.27 -30.63 24.90
N THR A 627 -19.33 -31.90 25.31
CA THR A 627 -20.54 -32.71 25.18
C THR A 627 -21.69 -32.10 25.98
N GLU A 628 -21.41 -31.60 27.19
CA GLU A 628 -22.41 -30.95 28.01
C GLU A 628 -22.81 -29.57 27.48
N ALA A 629 -21.87 -28.78 26.97
CA ALA A 629 -22.15 -27.50 26.34
C ALA A 629 -23.04 -27.65 25.11
N LEU A 630 -22.78 -28.65 24.26
CA LEU A 630 -23.58 -28.93 23.06
C LEU A 630 -25.02 -29.36 23.36
N LYS A 631 -25.32 -29.93 24.53
CA LYS A 631 -26.71 -30.26 24.92
C LYS A 631 -27.55 -29.03 25.28
N LYS A 632 -26.90 -27.91 25.63
CA LYS A 632 -27.55 -26.68 26.09
C LYS A 632 -27.98 -25.75 24.95
N VAL A 633 -27.56 -26.06 23.73
CA VAL A 633 -27.81 -25.30 22.50
C VAL A 633 -28.51 -26.18 21.48
#